data_AF-A0A7S2SI30-F1
#
_entry.id   AF-A0A7S2SI30-F1
#
_cell.length_a   1.000
_cell.length_b   1.000
_cell.length_c   1.000
_cell.angle_alpha   90.00
_cell.angle_beta   90.00
_cell.angle_gamma   90.00
#
_symmetry.space_group_name_H-M   'P 1'
#
loop_
_entity.id
_entity.type
_entity.pdbx_description
1 polymer ?
#
loop_
_entity_poly.entity_id
_entity_poly.type
_entity_poly.pdbx_seq_one_letter_code
_entity_poly.pdbx_strand_id
1 'polypeptide(L)'
;SCMACQESPRWSVEDRLAALEEVSLEDLRYFGPQVLRRALLEVLVHGNATPAEALAGAQVVASTIASARPFQGHACGAMRVRVVEFPLGPEGCVYRRQALNPAEKNSAIEVTFQISDQDPPGGFDVSARLQLLMHLVKEPCFNELRTKEQLGYIVFSGIVASVGRVLNARFIVQSEVMDPKGLDDRIEAFLVFFRDFLETMSDEEFATNRQAVVDRHLEKPKNLNEETNEIWPEIQLGRYEFGWLPKRAEVVKTLSKADILAFFDQYIGVEAAQRRKLSVQIFGSIFPLPDQGAIQAGDAEVLEDPAVFKASHPLLPLPPIPALRTVSLASDVQAAAADAGGTSSSDKPPVAPGEDDAPGDAKSSDN
;
A
#
# COMPACT_ATOMS: atom_id res chain seq x y z
N SER A 1 -14.79 5.13 -0.18
CA SER A 1 -13.48 4.47 -0.04
C SER A 1 -13.42 3.80 1.31
N CYS A 2 -13.00 2.53 1.36
CA CYS A 2 -12.82 1.76 2.60
C CYS A 2 -11.95 2.47 3.66
N MET A 3 -10.96 3.27 3.24
CA MET A 3 -10.06 4.00 4.14
C MET A 3 -10.81 4.96 5.07
N ALA A 4 -11.96 5.49 4.67
CA ALA A 4 -12.78 6.36 5.52
C ALA A 4 -13.30 5.63 6.78
N CYS A 5 -13.52 4.32 6.68
CA CYS A 5 -13.96 3.45 7.77
C CYS A 5 -12.78 2.85 8.54
N GLN A 6 -11.62 2.70 7.90
CA GLN A 6 -10.46 2.02 8.47
C GLN A 6 -9.53 2.94 9.27
N GLU A 7 -9.31 4.17 8.82
CA GLU A 7 -8.26 5.03 9.39
C GLU A 7 -8.82 6.08 10.34
N SER A 8 -8.22 6.17 11.53
CA SER A 8 -8.57 7.13 12.57
C SER A 8 -7.34 7.94 13.02
N PRO A 9 -7.34 9.29 12.88
CA PRO A 9 -8.40 10.10 12.29
C PRO A 9 -8.37 10.07 10.76
N ARG A 10 -9.56 10.13 10.13
CA ARG A 10 -9.72 10.39 8.68
C ARG A 10 -11.05 11.06 8.42
N TRP A 11 -11.00 12.24 7.80
CA TRP A 11 -12.17 13.08 7.48
C TRP A 11 -12.79 12.67 6.14
N SER A 12 -14.12 12.57 6.11
CA SER A 12 -14.89 12.25 4.91
C SER A 12 -14.83 13.40 3.89
N VAL A 13 -15.37 13.18 2.68
CA VAL A 13 -15.46 14.26 1.69
C VAL A 13 -16.49 15.28 2.15
N GLU A 14 -17.58 14.81 2.75
CA GLU A 14 -18.67 15.60 3.30
C GLU A 14 -18.19 16.49 4.44
N ASP A 15 -17.39 15.97 5.38
CA ASP A 15 -16.80 16.78 6.47
C ASP A 15 -15.93 17.91 5.91
N ARG A 16 -15.15 17.61 4.86
CA ARG A 16 -14.28 18.60 4.22
C ARG A 16 -15.08 19.65 3.46
N LEU A 17 -16.18 19.25 2.81
CA LEU A 17 -17.08 20.17 2.11
C LEU A 17 -17.78 21.10 3.11
N ALA A 18 -18.34 20.55 4.19
CA ALA A 18 -18.96 21.34 5.24
C ALA A 18 -17.96 22.32 5.88
N ALA A 19 -16.76 21.86 6.20
CA ALA A 19 -15.71 22.74 6.73
C ALA A 19 -15.29 23.84 5.73
N LEU A 20 -15.32 23.56 4.43
CA LEU A 20 -14.92 24.53 3.40
C LEU A 20 -15.88 25.73 3.33
N GLU A 21 -17.16 25.57 3.69
CA GLU A 21 -18.14 26.66 3.73
C GLU A 21 -17.80 27.71 4.81
N GLU A 22 -17.11 27.30 5.87
CA GLU A 22 -16.71 28.16 6.99
C GLU A 22 -15.31 28.77 6.80
N VAL A 23 -14.50 28.24 5.89
CA VAL A 23 -13.11 28.70 5.70
C VAL A 23 -13.06 30.01 4.93
N SER A 24 -12.51 31.04 5.57
CA SER A 24 -12.27 32.35 4.97
C SER A 24 -10.82 32.54 4.53
N LEU A 25 -10.57 33.60 3.74
CA LEU A 25 -9.21 34.04 3.43
C LEU A 25 -8.45 34.48 4.69
N GLU A 26 -9.14 34.99 5.71
CA GLU A 26 -8.53 35.37 6.98
C GLU A 26 -8.03 34.14 7.74
N ASP A 27 -8.81 33.05 7.74
CA ASP A 27 -8.38 31.76 8.31
C ASP A 27 -7.15 31.21 7.61
N LEU A 28 -7.08 31.29 6.27
CA LEU A 28 -5.90 30.87 5.52
C LEU A 28 -4.67 31.72 5.84
N ARG A 29 -4.84 33.04 5.95
CA ARG A 29 -3.76 33.98 6.35
C ARG A 29 -3.28 33.70 7.77
N TYR A 30 -4.20 33.33 8.67
CA TYR A 30 -3.88 32.95 10.04
C TYR A 30 -3.19 31.58 10.11
N PHE A 31 -3.71 30.59 9.39
CA PHE A 31 -3.25 29.19 9.44
C PHE A 31 -1.94 28.95 8.70
N GLY A 32 -1.70 29.60 7.56
CA GLY A 32 -0.51 29.41 6.73
C GLY A 32 0.82 29.48 7.51
N PRO A 33 1.07 30.53 8.31
CA PRO A 33 2.25 30.60 9.17
C PRO A 33 2.30 29.54 10.28
N GLN A 34 1.15 29.01 10.72
CA GLN A 34 1.09 27.99 11.78
C GLN A 34 1.53 26.61 11.29
N VAL A 35 1.36 26.30 10.00
CA VAL A 35 1.74 24.99 9.41
C VAL A 35 3.21 24.68 9.68
N LEU A 36 4.08 25.68 9.56
CA LEU A 36 5.52 25.55 9.76
C LEU A 36 5.97 25.94 11.17
N ARG A 37 5.04 26.26 12.09
CA ARG A 37 5.42 26.67 13.46
C ARG A 37 6.12 25.55 14.24
N ARG A 38 5.78 24.30 13.94
CA ARG A 38 6.45 23.11 14.46
C ARG A 38 6.72 22.16 13.32
N ALA A 39 7.97 21.84 13.07
CA ALA A 39 8.35 21.03 11.93
C ALA A 39 9.29 19.90 12.34
N LEU A 40 9.20 18.82 11.59
CA LEU A 40 10.22 17.80 11.47
C LEU A 40 10.52 17.66 9.98
N LEU A 41 11.80 17.62 9.65
CA LEU A 41 12.27 17.47 8.30
C LEU A 41 12.93 16.10 8.15
N GLU A 42 12.36 15.28 7.27
CA GLU A 42 12.93 14.01 6.84
C GLU A 42 13.22 14.13 5.34
N VAL A 43 14.45 13.83 4.94
CA VAL A 43 14.94 14.05 3.57
C VAL A 43 15.56 12.78 3.04
N LEU A 44 15.08 12.33 1.88
CA LEU A 44 15.77 11.36 1.05
C LEU A 44 16.45 12.10 -0.10
N VAL A 45 17.76 11.95 -0.22
CA VAL A 45 18.51 12.36 -1.42
C VAL A 45 18.94 11.08 -2.12
N HIS A 46 18.47 10.88 -3.35
CA HIS A 46 18.71 9.68 -4.12
C HIS A 46 19.01 10.04 -5.59
N GLY A 47 20.14 9.58 -6.11
CA GLY A 47 20.60 9.86 -7.47
C GLY A 47 22.01 10.44 -7.52
N ASN A 48 22.29 11.25 -8.53
CA ASN A 48 23.60 11.84 -8.76
C ASN A 48 23.88 13.05 -7.84
N ALA A 49 24.16 12.77 -6.58
CA ALA A 49 24.57 13.77 -5.58
C ALA A 49 25.59 13.16 -4.62
N THR A 50 26.61 13.92 -4.27
CA THR A 50 27.56 13.56 -3.23
C THR A 50 26.94 13.75 -1.83
N PRO A 51 27.47 13.08 -0.79
CA PRO A 51 27.03 13.32 0.59
C PRO A 51 27.10 14.79 1.02
N ALA A 52 28.11 15.53 0.55
CA ALA A 52 28.27 16.95 0.83
C ALA A 52 27.16 17.80 0.18
N GLU A 53 26.81 17.53 -1.08
CA GLU A 53 25.71 18.20 -1.78
C GLU A 53 24.36 17.86 -1.15
N ALA A 54 24.16 16.60 -0.75
CA ALA A 54 22.95 16.15 -0.06
C ALA A 54 22.76 16.89 1.28
N LEU A 55 23.83 17.00 2.08
CA LEU A 55 23.81 17.73 3.35
C LEU A 55 23.61 19.24 3.14
N ALA A 56 24.28 19.84 2.15
CA ALA A 56 24.09 21.25 1.82
C ALA A 56 22.65 21.53 1.39
N GLY A 57 22.05 20.67 0.54
CA GLY A 57 20.65 20.77 0.14
C GLY A 57 19.69 20.66 1.33
N ALA A 58 19.90 19.69 2.22
CA ALA A 58 19.12 19.55 3.44
C ALA A 58 19.25 20.77 4.36
N GLN A 59 20.44 21.37 4.46
CA GLN A 59 20.67 22.59 5.23
C GLN A 59 19.95 23.82 4.64
N VAL A 60 19.88 23.95 3.31
CA VAL A 60 19.10 25.02 2.65
C VAL A 60 17.63 24.90 3.05
N VAL A 61 17.05 23.69 2.99
CA VAL A 61 15.65 23.46 3.41
C VAL A 61 15.48 23.74 4.90
N ALA A 62 16.37 23.22 5.75
CA ALA A 62 16.32 23.44 7.19
C ALA A 62 16.42 24.92 7.58
N SER A 63 17.29 25.69 6.91
CA SER A 63 17.42 27.13 7.14
C SER A 63 16.20 27.93 6.72
N THR A 64 15.50 27.50 5.66
CA THR A 64 14.24 28.12 5.20
C THR A 64 13.13 27.98 6.26
N ILE A 65 13.16 26.91 7.06
CA ILE A 65 12.20 26.67 8.15
C ILE A 65 12.82 26.89 9.55
N ALA A 66 13.92 27.64 9.67
CA ALA A 66 14.65 27.80 10.93
C ALA A 66 13.83 28.46 12.06
N SER A 67 12.75 29.17 11.73
CA SER A 67 11.81 29.73 12.70
C SER A 67 10.85 28.70 13.30
N ALA A 68 10.77 27.50 12.70
CA ALA A 68 9.98 26.39 13.21
C ALA A 68 10.59 25.87 14.52
N ARG A 69 9.73 25.61 15.51
CA ARG A 69 10.14 24.84 16.68
C ARG A 69 10.28 23.37 16.29
N PRO A 70 11.21 22.61 16.88
CA PRO A 70 11.27 21.17 16.65
C PRO A 70 9.93 20.51 17.02
N PHE A 71 9.42 19.66 16.14
CA PHE A 71 8.27 18.83 16.46
C PHE A 71 8.65 17.83 17.56
N GLN A 72 7.99 17.94 18.71
CA GLN A 72 8.17 17.03 19.85
C GLN A 72 7.18 15.87 19.69
N GLY A 73 7.61 14.82 18.99
CA GLY A 73 6.83 13.61 18.72
C GLY A 73 7.65 12.66 17.86
N HIS A 74 7.13 11.45 17.64
CA HIS A 74 7.80 10.48 16.79
C HIS A 74 7.87 10.94 15.33
N ALA A 75 8.92 10.49 14.62
CA ALA A 75 9.37 11.07 13.36
C ALA A 75 8.40 10.98 12.17
N CYS A 76 7.33 10.22 12.29
CA CYS A 76 6.37 10.02 11.22
C CYS A 76 4.98 10.55 11.61
N GLY A 77 4.55 11.63 10.96
CA GLY A 77 3.20 12.20 11.11
C GLY A 77 2.08 11.23 10.74
N ALA A 78 2.37 10.20 9.92
CA ALA A 78 1.44 9.12 9.63
C ALA A 78 1.11 8.27 10.88
N MET A 79 1.96 8.28 11.92
CA MET A 79 1.74 7.53 13.16
C MET A 79 0.71 8.15 14.11
N ARG A 80 0.02 9.22 13.70
CA ARG A 80 -1.24 9.63 14.36
C ARG A 80 -2.43 8.83 13.85
N VAL A 81 -2.34 8.32 12.63
CA VAL A 81 -3.39 7.49 12.05
C VAL A 81 -3.19 6.06 12.55
N ARG A 82 -4.25 5.48 13.09
CA ARG A 82 -4.32 4.05 13.40
C ARG A 82 -5.44 3.41 12.60
N VAL A 83 -5.29 2.10 12.40
CA VAL A 83 -6.25 1.31 11.66
C VAL A 83 -7.22 0.66 12.64
N VAL A 84 -8.51 0.74 12.38
CA VAL A 84 -9.54 0.01 13.12
C VAL A 84 -9.34 -1.48 12.92
N GLU A 85 -9.35 -2.22 14.02
CA GLU A 85 -9.44 -3.66 13.99
C GLU A 85 -10.90 -4.04 13.74
N PHE A 86 -11.18 -4.66 12.59
CA PHE A 86 -12.55 -5.07 12.27
C PHE A 86 -13.02 -6.19 13.20
N PRO A 87 -14.31 -6.25 13.55
CA PRO A 87 -14.90 -7.36 14.31
C PRO A 87 -14.49 -8.72 13.77
N LEU A 88 -14.18 -9.62 14.71
CA LEU A 88 -13.92 -11.02 14.41
C LEU A 88 -15.24 -11.74 14.16
N GLY A 89 -15.38 -12.39 13.00
CA GLY A 89 -16.54 -13.22 12.70
C GLY A 89 -16.78 -13.40 11.20
N PRO A 90 -17.61 -14.41 10.82
CA PRO A 90 -17.89 -14.71 9.41
C PRO A 90 -18.64 -13.59 8.70
N GLU A 91 -19.53 -12.91 9.42
CA GLU A 91 -20.42 -11.87 8.89
C GLU A 91 -19.69 -10.54 8.61
N GLY A 92 -18.74 -10.17 9.47
CA GLY A 92 -18.00 -8.92 9.37
C GLY A 92 -18.88 -7.67 9.44
N CYS A 93 -18.48 -6.64 8.71
CA CYS A 93 -19.05 -5.30 8.69
C CYS A 93 -19.51 -4.91 7.29
N VAL A 94 -20.59 -4.13 7.18
CA VAL A 94 -21.06 -3.56 5.92
C VAL A 94 -21.30 -2.06 6.03
N TYR A 95 -20.77 -1.29 5.09
CA TYR A 95 -21.03 0.14 4.97
C TYR A 95 -21.72 0.42 3.63
N ARG A 96 -22.97 0.90 3.68
CA ARG A 96 -23.79 1.14 2.49
C ARG A 96 -23.97 2.62 2.23
N ARG A 97 -23.79 3.05 0.98
CA ARG A 97 -24.12 4.41 0.55
C ARG A 97 -24.69 4.45 -0.86
N GLN A 98 -25.46 5.48 -1.14
CA GLN A 98 -25.75 5.86 -2.52
C GLN A 98 -24.51 6.48 -3.16
N ALA A 99 -24.32 6.27 -4.47
CA ALA A 99 -23.31 6.97 -5.26
C ALA A 99 -23.50 8.50 -5.14
N LEU A 100 -22.38 9.23 -5.01
CA LEU A 100 -22.40 10.70 -4.91
C LEU A 100 -22.93 11.38 -6.17
N ASN A 101 -22.70 10.78 -7.33
CA ASN A 101 -23.28 11.22 -8.59
C ASN A 101 -24.62 10.50 -8.79
N PRO A 102 -25.78 11.21 -8.74
CA PRO A 102 -27.08 10.58 -8.95
C PRO A 102 -27.28 10.00 -10.35
N ALA A 103 -26.46 10.40 -11.33
CA ALA A 103 -26.48 9.85 -12.69
C ALA A 103 -25.57 8.63 -12.86
N GLU A 104 -24.75 8.28 -11.86
CA GLU A 104 -23.94 7.06 -11.91
C GLU A 104 -24.88 5.86 -11.91
N LYS A 105 -24.85 5.07 -12.98
CA LYS A 105 -25.68 3.88 -13.12
C LYS A 105 -25.07 2.69 -12.41
N ASN A 106 -23.75 2.62 -12.40
CA ASN A 106 -23.03 1.48 -11.85
C ASN A 106 -23.08 1.51 -10.33
N SER A 107 -23.35 0.34 -9.77
CA SER A 107 -23.02 0.04 -8.39
C SER A 107 -21.57 -0.43 -8.29
N ALA A 108 -20.98 -0.30 -7.10
CA ALA A 108 -19.65 -0.79 -6.82
C ALA A 108 -19.58 -1.40 -5.43
N ILE A 109 -18.73 -2.41 -5.29
CA ILE A 109 -18.39 -3.01 -4.01
C ILE A 109 -16.87 -3.03 -3.83
N GLU A 110 -16.43 -2.78 -2.60
CA GLU A 110 -15.07 -3.02 -2.14
C GLU A 110 -15.12 -3.93 -0.91
N VAL A 111 -14.71 -5.19 -1.06
CA VAL A 111 -14.59 -6.16 0.05
C VAL A 111 -13.15 -6.21 0.51
N THR A 112 -12.94 -6.04 1.82
CA THR A 112 -11.62 -6.05 2.46
C THR A 112 -11.58 -7.13 3.54
N PHE A 113 -10.62 -8.04 3.46
CA PHE A 113 -10.28 -8.97 4.53
C PHE A 113 -9.01 -8.51 5.22
N GLN A 114 -9.13 -8.12 6.49
CA GLN A 114 -8.01 -7.61 7.28
C GLN A 114 -7.21 -8.77 7.88
N ILE A 115 -5.91 -8.80 7.58
CA ILE A 115 -5.00 -9.76 8.20
C ILE A 115 -4.51 -9.15 9.51
N SER A 116 -5.03 -9.69 10.61
CA SER A 116 -4.77 -9.15 11.96
C SER A 116 -3.33 -9.40 12.43
N ASP A 117 -2.74 -10.55 12.06
CA ASP A 117 -1.33 -10.81 12.30
C ASP A 117 -0.43 -9.84 11.53
N GLN A 118 0.57 -9.30 12.22
CA GLN A 118 1.55 -8.39 11.64
C GLN A 118 2.93 -9.01 11.64
N ASP A 119 3.65 -8.84 10.55
CA ASP A 119 5.06 -9.21 10.50
C ASP A 119 5.85 -8.35 11.52
N PRO A 120 6.66 -8.97 12.40
CA PRO A 120 7.56 -8.22 13.26
C PRO A 120 8.60 -7.46 12.40
N PRO A 121 9.30 -6.46 12.94
CA PRO A 121 10.46 -5.86 12.26
C PRO A 121 11.46 -6.93 11.84
N GLY A 122 11.85 -6.99 10.55
CA GLY A 122 12.72 -8.05 10.03
C GLY A 122 11.98 -9.29 9.51
N GLY A 123 10.69 -9.44 9.81
CA GLY A 123 9.86 -10.58 9.43
C GLY A 123 9.09 -10.34 8.13
N PHE A 124 8.82 -11.42 7.40
CA PHE A 124 8.09 -11.36 6.12
C PHE A 124 7.11 -12.53 5.93
N ASP A 125 6.78 -13.30 6.97
CA ASP A 125 5.98 -14.51 6.83
C ASP A 125 4.54 -14.21 6.39
N VAL A 126 3.86 -13.29 7.10
CA VAL A 126 2.48 -12.91 6.80
C VAL A 126 2.42 -12.21 5.44
N SER A 127 3.32 -11.27 5.19
CA SER A 127 3.36 -10.53 3.93
C SER A 127 3.72 -11.41 2.73
N ALA A 128 4.62 -12.39 2.89
CA ALA A 128 4.95 -13.36 1.83
C ALA A 128 3.77 -14.27 1.51
N ARG A 129 3.10 -14.83 2.54
CA ARG A 129 1.91 -15.68 2.37
C ARG A 129 0.78 -14.94 1.68
N LEU A 130 0.43 -13.76 2.16
CA LEU A 130 -0.62 -12.94 1.55
C LEU A 130 -0.29 -12.57 0.11
N GLN A 131 0.97 -12.28 -0.19
CA GLN A 131 1.38 -11.91 -1.54
C GLN A 131 1.34 -13.08 -2.52
N LEU A 132 1.81 -14.27 -2.12
CA LEU A 132 1.68 -15.46 -2.96
C LEU A 132 0.20 -15.81 -3.15
N LEU A 133 -0.60 -15.76 -2.08
CA LEU A 133 -2.05 -15.99 -2.15
C LEU A 133 -2.73 -15.02 -3.13
N MET A 134 -2.51 -13.72 -2.99
CA MET A 134 -3.16 -12.72 -3.86
C MET A 134 -2.60 -12.75 -5.30
N HIS A 135 -1.40 -13.28 -5.52
CA HIS A 135 -0.92 -13.59 -6.87
C HIS A 135 -1.74 -14.71 -7.51
N LEU A 136 -1.97 -15.81 -6.77
CA LEU A 136 -2.78 -16.96 -7.21
C LEU A 136 -4.26 -16.60 -7.41
N VAL A 137 -4.82 -15.72 -6.56
CA VAL A 137 -6.21 -15.24 -6.66
C VAL A 137 -6.44 -14.38 -7.90
N LYS A 138 -5.42 -13.68 -8.40
CA LYS A 138 -5.58 -12.59 -9.38
C LYS A 138 -6.24 -13.04 -10.67
N GLU A 139 -5.72 -14.10 -11.30
CA GLU A 139 -6.24 -14.59 -12.57
C GLU A 139 -7.62 -15.25 -12.42
N PRO A 140 -7.84 -16.19 -11.47
CA PRO A 140 -9.14 -16.82 -11.30
C PRO A 140 -10.24 -15.83 -10.93
N CYS A 141 -9.95 -14.84 -10.08
CA CYS A 141 -10.91 -13.80 -9.70
C CYS A 141 -11.37 -12.99 -10.92
N PHE A 142 -10.41 -12.59 -11.77
CA PHE A 142 -10.74 -11.91 -13.01
C PHE A 142 -11.54 -12.85 -13.93
N ASN A 143 -11.09 -14.07 -14.16
CA ASN A 143 -11.77 -14.99 -15.07
C ASN A 143 -13.21 -15.32 -14.64
N GLU A 144 -13.45 -15.66 -13.37
CA GLU A 144 -14.78 -15.98 -12.87
C GLU A 144 -15.70 -14.75 -12.90
N LEU A 145 -15.34 -13.67 -12.21
CA LEU A 145 -16.25 -12.53 -12.00
C LEU A 145 -16.37 -11.64 -13.25
N ARG A 146 -15.29 -11.49 -14.04
CA ARG A 146 -15.29 -10.65 -15.26
C ARG A 146 -15.66 -11.44 -16.51
N THR A 147 -15.00 -12.56 -16.77
CA THR A 147 -15.12 -13.23 -18.07
C THR A 147 -16.33 -14.15 -18.14
N LYS A 148 -16.55 -14.97 -17.11
CA LYS A 148 -17.63 -15.97 -17.08
C LYS A 148 -18.96 -15.37 -16.61
N GLU A 149 -18.96 -14.70 -15.47
CA GLU A 149 -20.18 -14.12 -14.88
C GLU A 149 -20.53 -12.75 -15.46
N GLN A 150 -19.58 -12.08 -16.09
CA GLN A 150 -19.77 -10.78 -16.77
C GLN A 150 -20.33 -9.69 -15.84
N LEU A 151 -19.95 -9.70 -14.55
CA LEU A 151 -20.51 -8.79 -13.55
C LEU A 151 -20.21 -7.32 -13.86
N GLY A 152 -19.11 -7.00 -14.52
CA GLY A 152 -18.84 -5.65 -15.01
C GLY A 152 -17.39 -5.48 -15.44
N TYR A 153 -17.03 -4.33 -16.00
CA TYR A 153 -15.69 -4.13 -16.60
C TYR A 153 -14.56 -4.13 -15.57
N ILE A 154 -14.81 -3.53 -14.40
CA ILE A 154 -13.82 -3.40 -13.35
C ILE A 154 -13.99 -4.55 -12.37
N VAL A 155 -13.05 -5.49 -12.42
CA VAL A 155 -12.83 -6.52 -11.40
C VAL A 155 -11.36 -6.46 -11.00
N PHE A 156 -11.12 -6.26 -9.71
CA PHE A 156 -9.76 -6.17 -9.16
C PHE A 156 -9.66 -7.02 -7.90
N SER A 157 -8.54 -7.71 -7.77
CA SER A 157 -8.10 -8.32 -6.51
C SER A 157 -6.63 -7.97 -6.25
N GLY A 158 -6.30 -7.74 -4.98
CA GLY A 158 -4.92 -7.42 -4.61
C GLY A 158 -4.74 -7.09 -3.13
N ILE A 159 -3.55 -6.60 -2.79
CA ILE A 159 -3.19 -6.23 -1.43
C ILE A 159 -3.30 -4.73 -1.25
N VAL A 160 -3.83 -4.33 -0.10
CA VAL A 160 -3.73 -2.95 0.40
C VAL A 160 -2.98 -2.97 1.72
N ALA A 161 -1.88 -2.24 1.78
CA ALA A 161 -1.17 -1.96 3.01
C ALA A 161 -1.67 -0.62 3.58
N SER A 162 -2.09 -0.63 4.83
CA SER A 162 -2.52 0.54 5.58
C SER A 162 -1.42 0.98 6.57
N VAL A 163 -1.65 2.10 7.25
CA VAL A 163 -0.72 2.59 8.28
C VAL A 163 -0.47 1.51 9.34
N GLY A 164 0.77 1.45 9.86
CA GLY A 164 1.11 0.51 10.93
C GLY A 164 1.35 -0.93 10.47
N ARG A 165 1.75 -1.13 9.21
CA ARG A 165 2.02 -2.45 8.59
C ARG A 165 0.79 -3.33 8.33
N VAL A 166 -0.41 -2.86 8.68
CA VAL A 166 -1.65 -3.64 8.51
C VAL A 166 -1.88 -4.00 7.05
N LEU A 167 -2.00 -5.31 6.79
CA LEU A 167 -2.22 -5.85 5.46
C LEU A 167 -3.68 -6.27 5.27
N ASN A 168 -4.20 -6.04 4.07
CA ASN A 168 -5.54 -6.45 3.71
C ASN A 168 -5.57 -7.10 2.33
N ALA A 169 -6.33 -8.19 2.17
CA ALA A 169 -6.78 -8.65 0.87
C ALA A 169 -7.99 -7.84 0.44
N ARG A 170 -7.99 -7.33 -0.78
CA ARG A 170 -9.05 -6.46 -1.30
C ARG A 170 -9.59 -7.00 -2.62
N PHE A 171 -10.91 -6.95 -2.76
CA PHE A 171 -11.67 -7.21 -3.97
C PHE A 171 -12.52 -5.98 -4.33
N ILE A 172 -12.53 -5.58 -5.60
CA ILE A 172 -13.37 -4.49 -6.10
C ILE A 172 -14.10 -4.98 -7.34
N VAL A 173 -15.42 -4.79 -7.35
CA VAL A 173 -16.26 -5.03 -8.53
C VAL A 173 -17.14 -3.82 -8.77
N GLN A 174 -17.21 -3.35 -10.01
CA GLN A 174 -18.17 -2.34 -10.46
C GLN A 174 -19.10 -2.96 -11.48
N SER A 175 -20.42 -2.80 -11.29
CA SER A 175 -21.46 -3.47 -12.06
C SER A 175 -22.66 -2.56 -12.32
N GLU A 176 -23.24 -2.65 -13.51
CA GLU A 176 -24.58 -2.11 -13.80
C GLU A 176 -25.69 -3.17 -13.72
N VAL A 177 -25.33 -4.46 -13.65
CA VAL A 177 -26.27 -5.58 -13.77
C VAL A 177 -26.67 -6.19 -12.44
N MET A 178 -25.92 -5.92 -11.37
CA MET A 178 -26.14 -6.48 -10.05
C MET A 178 -25.94 -5.43 -8.96
N ASP A 179 -26.75 -5.53 -7.92
CA ASP A 179 -26.63 -4.67 -6.74
C ASP A 179 -25.41 -5.06 -5.89
N PRO A 180 -24.88 -4.16 -5.05
CA PRO A 180 -23.73 -4.47 -4.20
C PRO A 180 -23.91 -5.70 -3.30
N LYS A 181 -25.11 -6.00 -2.84
CA LYS A 181 -25.35 -7.20 -2.02
C LYS A 181 -25.16 -8.47 -2.85
N GLY A 182 -25.75 -8.54 -4.04
CA GLY A 182 -25.52 -9.67 -4.95
C GLY A 182 -24.05 -9.81 -5.32
N LEU A 183 -23.33 -8.71 -5.54
CA LEU A 183 -21.89 -8.74 -5.81
C LEU A 183 -21.08 -9.31 -4.63
N ASP A 184 -21.45 -8.97 -3.38
CA ASP A 184 -20.85 -9.55 -2.19
C ASP A 184 -21.06 -11.07 -2.16
N ASP A 185 -22.28 -11.54 -2.43
CA ASP A 185 -22.62 -12.97 -2.51
C ASP A 185 -21.80 -13.69 -3.62
N ARG A 186 -21.55 -13.02 -4.77
CA ARG A 186 -20.69 -13.56 -5.84
C ARG A 186 -19.22 -13.65 -5.44
N ILE A 187 -18.71 -12.66 -4.68
CA ILE A 187 -17.35 -12.72 -4.15
C ILE A 187 -17.22 -13.88 -3.15
N GLU A 188 -18.20 -14.10 -2.26
CA GLU A 188 -18.19 -15.26 -1.37
C GLU A 188 -18.21 -16.58 -2.13
N ALA A 189 -19.06 -16.70 -3.15
CA ALA A 189 -19.11 -17.87 -4.01
C ALA A 189 -17.79 -18.12 -4.73
N PHE A 190 -17.13 -17.05 -5.20
CA PHE A 190 -15.79 -17.12 -5.76
C PHE A 190 -14.76 -17.63 -4.74
N LEU A 191 -14.82 -17.21 -3.48
CA LEU A 191 -13.89 -17.68 -2.45
C LEU A 191 -14.04 -19.18 -2.17
N VAL A 192 -15.26 -19.72 -2.20
CA VAL A 192 -15.51 -21.17 -2.11
C VAL A 192 -14.90 -21.89 -3.32
N PHE A 193 -15.19 -21.41 -4.53
CA PHE A 193 -14.59 -21.96 -5.75
C PHE A 193 -13.06 -21.90 -5.73
N PHE A 194 -12.49 -20.75 -5.35
CA PHE A 194 -11.05 -20.53 -5.35
C PHE A 194 -10.34 -21.46 -4.38
N ARG A 195 -10.99 -21.81 -3.27
CA ARG A 195 -10.44 -22.76 -2.33
C ARG A 195 -10.26 -24.15 -2.95
N ASP A 196 -11.30 -24.66 -3.61
CA ASP A 196 -11.26 -25.94 -4.32
C ASP A 196 -10.25 -25.90 -5.47
N PHE A 197 -10.21 -24.78 -6.19
CA PHE A 197 -9.23 -24.53 -7.25
C PHE A 197 -7.79 -24.60 -6.72
N LEU A 198 -7.50 -23.98 -5.58
CA LEU A 198 -6.18 -24.00 -4.96
C LEU A 198 -5.80 -25.39 -4.44
N GLU A 199 -6.75 -26.15 -3.90
CA GLU A 199 -6.50 -27.53 -3.44
C GLU A 199 -6.18 -28.48 -4.60
N THR A 200 -6.91 -28.35 -5.70
CA THR A 200 -6.79 -29.21 -6.89
C THR A 200 -5.66 -28.80 -7.84
N MET A 201 -5.11 -27.59 -7.69
CA MET A 201 -3.93 -27.11 -8.42
C MET A 201 -2.76 -28.10 -8.27
N SER A 202 -2.09 -28.40 -9.39
CA SER A 202 -0.91 -29.29 -9.37
C SER A 202 0.28 -28.62 -8.67
N ASP A 203 1.19 -29.43 -8.14
CA ASP A 203 2.36 -28.90 -7.44
C ASP A 203 3.33 -28.19 -8.41
N GLU A 204 3.34 -28.59 -9.69
CA GLU A 204 4.10 -27.93 -10.75
C GLU A 204 3.55 -26.54 -11.09
N GLU A 205 2.22 -26.42 -11.20
CA GLU A 205 1.56 -25.13 -11.42
C GLU A 205 1.77 -24.19 -10.24
N PHE A 206 1.63 -24.70 -9.00
CA PHE A 206 1.91 -23.94 -7.80
C PHE A 206 3.38 -23.48 -7.76
N ALA A 207 4.33 -24.37 -8.06
CA ALA A 207 5.76 -24.05 -8.09
C ALA A 207 6.07 -22.96 -9.12
N THR A 208 5.42 -23.00 -10.29
CA THR A 208 5.57 -21.98 -11.34
C THR A 208 5.09 -20.61 -10.86
N ASN A 209 3.91 -20.54 -10.24
CA ASN A 209 3.38 -19.29 -9.66
C ASN A 209 4.27 -18.77 -8.52
N ARG A 210 4.74 -19.65 -7.63
CA ARG A 210 5.68 -19.29 -6.57
C ARG A 210 6.96 -18.69 -7.14
N GLN A 211 7.53 -19.32 -8.18
CA GLN A 211 8.73 -18.81 -8.84
C GLN A 211 8.48 -17.44 -9.49
N ALA A 212 7.32 -17.23 -10.13
CA ALA A 212 6.97 -15.93 -10.71
C ALA A 212 6.91 -14.81 -9.64
N VAL A 213 6.44 -15.10 -8.42
CA VAL A 213 6.47 -14.14 -7.31
C VAL A 213 7.90 -13.87 -6.84
N VAL A 214 8.74 -14.89 -6.77
CA VAL A 214 10.17 -14.76 -6.42
C VAL A 214 10.91 -13.92 -7.45
N ASP A 215 10.73 -14.20 -8.73
CA ASP A 215 11.39 -13.48 -9.82
C ASP A 215 11.00 -12.01 -9.81
N ARG A 216 9.72 -11.70 -9.57
CA ARG A 216 9.24 -10.32 -9.43
C ARG A 216 9.91 -9.57 -8.27
N HIS A 217 10.27 -10.25 -7.18
CA HIS A 217 10.98 -9.63 -6.06
C HIS A 217 12.46 -9.43 -6.29
N LEU A 218 13.05 -10.26 -7.14
CA LEU A 218 14.47 -10.20 -7.47
C LEU A 218 14.74 -9.36 -8.71
N GLU A 219 13.68 -8.94 -9.43
CA GLU A 219 13.77 -7.99 -10.52
C GLU A 219 14.37 -6.68 -10.01
N LYS A 220 15.46 -6.24 -10.64
CA LYS A 220 16.10 -4.98 -10.28
C LYS A 220 15.27 -3.81 -10.82
N PRO A 221 15.19 -2.69 -10.08
CA PRO A 221 14.61 -1.46 -10.60
C PRO A 221 15.24 -1.07 -11.94
N LYS A 222 14.41 -0.68 -12.91
CA LYS A 222 14.85 -0.33 -14.27
C LYS A 222 15.33 1.11 -14.37
N ASN A 223 14.96 1.94 -13.40
CA ASN A 223 15.28 3.36 -13.36
C ASN A 223 15.26 3.89 -11.93
N LEU A 224 15.80 5.10 -11.75
CA LEU A 224 15.90 5.77 -10.45
C LEU A 224 14.54 5.96 -9.77
N ASN A 225 13.47 6.21 -10.52
CA ASN A 225 12.14 6.42 -9.95
C ASN A 225 11.57 5.13 -9.34
N GLU A 226 11.77 3.98 -10.00
CA GLU A 226 11.38 2.68 -9.46
C GLU A 226 12.11 2.39 -8.14
N GLU A 227 13.44 2.56 -8.12
CA GLU A 227 14.23 2.34 -6.89
C GLU A 227 13.84 3.33 -5.78
N THR A 228 13.59 4.60 -6.13
CA THR A 228 13.10 5.59 -5.16
C THR A 228 11.74 5.22 -4.59
N ASN A 229 10.84 4.69 -5.42
CA ASN A 229 9.51 4.23 -5.00
C ASN A 229 9.56 2.95 -4.15
N GLU A 230 10.67 2.21 -4.14
CA GLU A 230 10.91 1.12 -3.19
C GLU A 230 11.41 1.64 -1.84
N ILE A 231 12.26 2.66 -1.84
CA ILE A 231 12.88 3.23 -0.63
C ILE A 231 11.92 4.14 0.14
N TRP A 232 11.26 5.07 -0.56
CA TRP A 232 10.51 6.15 0.07
C TRP A 232 9.33 5.67 0.95
N PRO A 233 8.55 4.64 0.58
CA PRO A 233 7.52 4.10 1.46
C PRO A 233 8.06 3.54 2.78
N GLU A 234 9.27 2.98 2.81
CA GLU A 234 9.88 2.48 4.06
C GLU A 234 10.19 3.63 5.03
N ILE A 235 10.55 4.79 4.49
CA ILE A 235 10.78 6.04 5.23
C ILE A 235 9.43 6.61 5.70
N GLN A 236 8.49 6.82 4.78
CA GLN A 236 7.17 7.38 5.09
C GLN A 236 6.40 6.56 6.13
N LEU A 237 6.59 5.25 6.16
CA LEU A 237 5.91 4.35 7.10
C LEU A 237 6.74 4.09 8.37
N GLY A 238 7.90 4.73 8.52
CA GLY A 238 8.78 4.62 9.69
C GLY A 238 9.37 3.22 9.89
N ARG A 239 9.39 2.40 8.84
CA ARG A 239 9.89 1.03 8.87
C ARG A 239 11.41 0.96 8.70
N TYR A 240 11.94 1.79 7.81
CA TYR A 240 13.36 1.85 7.45
C TYR A 240 13.96 0.48 7.08
N GLU A 241 13.14 -0.40 6.51
CA GLU A 241 13.53 -1.78 6.22
C GLU A 241 14.02 -1.91 4.78
N PHE A 242 15.11 -1.24 4.43
CA PHE A 242 15.59 -1.22 3.04
C PHE A 242 16.06 -2.61 2.56
N GLY A 243 15.96 -2.86 1.24
CA GLY A 243 16.35 -4.14 0.65
C GLY A 243 15.50 -5.32 1.13
N TRP A 244 14.23 -5.07 1.46
CA TRP A 244 13.30 -6.07 1.98
C TRP A 244 12.82 -7.05 0.92
N LEU A 245 12.80 -6.67 -0.36
CA LEU A 245 12.32 -7.50 -1.47
C LEU A 245 13.07 -8.84 -1.59
N PRO A 246 14.42 -8.88 -1.64
CA PRO A 246 15.16 -10.15 -1.62
C PRO A 246 14.91 -11.00 -0.37
N LYS A 247 14.79 -10.37 0.82
CA LYS A 247 14.52 -11.09 2.07
C LYS A 247 13.15 -11.76 2.04
N ARG A 248 12.14 -11.06 1.54
CA ARG A 248 10.80 -11.62 1.33
C ARG A 248 10.81 -12.73 0.27
N ALA A 249 11.62 -12.59 -0.78
CA ALA A 249 11.77 -13.64 -1.80
C ALA A 249 12.27 -14.96 -1.19
N GLU A 250 13.22 -14.91 -0.25
CA GLU A 250 13.70 -16.11 0.46
C GLU A 250 12.59 -16.79 1.25
N VAL A 251 11.70 -16.03 1.89
CA VAL A 251 10.53 -16.60 2.58
C VAL A 251 9.57 -17.23 1.58
N VAL A 252 9.22 -16.52 0.49
CA VAL A 252 8.32 -17.03 -0.56
C VAL A 252 8.81 -18.35 -1.14
N LYS A 253 10.12 -18.50 -1.37
CA LYS A 253 10.73 -19.75 -1.89
C LYS A 253 10.39 -20.98 -1.04
N THR A 254 10.26 -20.80 0.27
CA THR A 254 10.00 -21.91 1.21
C THR A 254 8.53 -22.28 1.36
N LEU A 255 7.60 -21.46 0.85
CA LEU A 255 6.17 -21.69 1.03
C LEU A 255 5.68 -22.87 0.19
N SER A 256 4.92 -23.75 0.83
CA SER A 256 4.22 -24.87 0.19
C SER A 256 2.77 -24.51 -0.18
N LYS A 257 2.10 -25.37 -0.96
CA LYS A 257 0.67 -25.21 -1.24
C LYS A 257 -0.18 -25.31 0.03
N ALA A 258 0.19 -26.24 0.92
CA ALA A 258 -0.46 -26.43 2.22
C ALA A 258 -0.35 -25.18 3.11
N ASP A 259 0.79 -24.49 3.10
CA ASP A 259 1.00 -23.22 3.80
C ASP A 259 0.02 -22.13 3.36
N ILE A 260 -0.25 -22.05 2.05
CA ILE A 260 -1.15 -21.05 1.47
C ILE A 260 -2.61 -21.42 1.70
N LEU A 261 -2.96 -22.70 1.60
CA LEU A 261 -4.29 -23.21 1.95
C LEU A 261 -4.62 -22.93 3.42
N ALA A 262 -3.71 -23.24 4.33
CA ALA A 262 -3.88 -22.96 5.76
C ALA A 262 -4.03 -21.45 6.04
N PHE A 263 -3.24 -20.61 5.35
CA PHE A 263 -3.34 -19.16 5.48
C PHE A 263 -4.69 -18.63 4.96
N PHE A 264 -5.17 -19.15 3.83
CA PHE A 264 -6.49 -18.82 3.30
C PHE A 264 -7.60 -19.21 4.29
N ASP A 265 -7.52 -20.42 4.86
CA ASP A 265 -8.50 -20.94 5.83
C ASP A 265 -8.47 -20.24 7.17
N GLN A 266 -7.34 -19.65 7.52
CA GLN A 266 -7.23 -18.90 8.75
C GLN A 266 -7.88 -17.52 8.62
N TYR A 267 -7.74 -16.84 7.48
CA TYR A 267 -8.05 -15.41 7.36
C TYR A 267 -9.13 -15.01 6.36
N ILE A 268 -9.33 -15.76 5.27
CA ILE A 268 -10.13 -15.31 4.12
C ILE A 268 -11.33 -16.22 3.86
N GLY A 269 -11.18 -17.55 3.98
CA GLY A 269 -12.23 -18.51 3.69
C GLY A 269 -13.55 -18.24 4.44
N VAL A 270 -14.68 -18.71 3.92
CA VAL A 270 -16.02 -18.42 4.50
C VAL A 270 -16.13 -18.82 5.97
N GLU A 271 -15.48 -19.92 6.34
CA GLU A 271 -15.46 -20.47 7.71
C GLU A 271 -14.19 -20.08 8.49
N ALA A 272 -13.44 -19.09 8.02
CA ALA A 272 -12.13 -18.77 8.58
C ALA A 272 -12.22 -18.26 10.03
N ALA A 273 -11.43 -18.87 10.92
CA ALA A 273 -11.50 -18.59 12.35
C ALA A 273 -10.97 -17.19 12.75
N GLN A 274 -10.12 -16.58 11.92
CA GLN A 274 -9.60 -15.21 12.10
C GLN A 274 -10.19 -14.23 11.07
N ARG A 275 -11.37 -14.55 10.52
CA ARG A 275 -12.03 -13.75 9.49
C ARG A 275 -12.47 -12.39 10.03
N ARG A 276 -12.05 -11.35 9.31
CA ARG A 276 -12.31 -9.94 9.61
C ARG A 276 -12.63 -9.22 8.31
N LYS A 277 -13.92 -9.07 8.00
CA LYS A 277 -14.41 -8.58 6.71
C LYS A 277 -15.04 -7.18 6.84
N LEU A 278 -14.74 -6.30 5.90
CA LEU A 278 -15.49 -5.06 5.65
C LEU A 278 -15.96 -5.03 4.20
N SER A 279 -17.27 -4.92 3.99
CA SER A 279 -17.91 -4.76 2.69
C SER A 279 -18.41 -3.32 2.53
N VAL A 280 -17.77 -2.53 1.65
CA VAL A 280 -18.23 -1.18 1.32
C VAL A 280 -19.04 -1.23 0.05
N GLN A 281 -20.32 -0.91 0.15
CA GLN A 281 -21.33 -1.09 -0.89
C GLN A 281 -21.83 0.28 -1.36
N ILE A 282 -21.57 0.61 -2.61
CA ILE A 282 -22.00 1.85 -3.26
C ILE A 282 -23.10 1.51 -4.27
N PHE A 283 -24.31 1.99 -4.01
CA PHE A 283 -25.46 1.77 -4.87
C PHE A 283 -25.49 2.84 -5.97
N GLY A 284 -25.48 2.39 -7.23
CA GLY A 284 -25.75 3.25 -8.38
C GLY A 284 -27.22 3.62 -8.47
N SER A 285 -27.59 4.42 -9.47
CA SER A 285 -28.96 4.90 -9.68
C SER A 285 -29.94 3.82 -10.15
N ILE A 286 -29.44 2.67 -10.63
CA ILE A 286 -30.28 1.53 -11.05
C ILE A 286 -30.91 0.82 -9.84
N PHE A 287 -30.18 0.75 -8.72
CA PHE A 287 -30.59 -0.01 -7.54
C PHE A 287 -30.84 0.93 -6.36
N PRO A 288 -31.99 0.83 -5.68
CA PRO A 288 -32.25 1.65 -4.51
C PRO A 288 -31.35 1.22 -3.34
N LEU A 289 -30.90 2.19 -2.54
CA LEU A 289 -30.28 1.91 -1.25
C LEU A 289 -31.30 1.18 -0.34
N PRO A 290 -30.97 -0.01 0.19
CA PRO A 290 -31.86 -0.74 1.08
C PRO A 290 -32.03 -0.02 2.43
N ASP A 291 -33.20 -0.17 3.04
CA ASP A 291 -33.48 0.35 4.38
C ASP A 291 -32.53 -0.27 5.41
N GLN A 292 -31.81 0.57 6.16
CA GLN A 292 -30.78 0.14 7.11
C GLN A 292 -31.34 -0.64 8.32
N GLY A 293 -32.66 -0.61 8.55
CA GLY A 293 -33.32 -1.25 9.70
C GLY A 293 -33.65 -2.74 9.54
N ALA A 294 -33.38 -3.36 8.38
CA ALA A 294 -33.58 -4.79 8.18
C ALA A 294 -32.31 -5.58 8.55
N ILE A 295 -31.92 -5.54 9.82
CA ILE A 295 -30.84 -6.38 10.36
C ILE A 295 -31.49 -7.56 11.07
N GLN A 296 -31.33 -8.78 10.55
CA GLN A 296 -31.68 -10.01 11.24
C GLN A 296 -30.54 -10.44 12.16
N ALA A 297 -30.87 -11.18 13.21
CA ALA A 297 -29.85 -11.78 14.08
C ALA A 297 -29.00 -12.77 13.26
N GLY A 298 -27.70 -12.51 13.16
CA GLY A 298 -26.79 -13.28 12.30
C GLY A 298 -26.33 -12.54 11.03
N ASP A 299 -26.76 -11.30 10.81
CA ASP A 299 -26.25 -10.48 9.70
C ASP A 299 -25.00 -9.66 10.09
N ALA A 300 -24.24 -9.22 9.08
CA ALA A 300 -23.10 -8.31 9.23
C ALA A 300 -23.47 -7.03 10.00
N GLU A 301 -22.53 -6.51 10.81
CA GLU A 301 -22.71 -5.21 11.48
C GLU A 301 -22.88 -4.12 10.42
N VAL A 302 -24.01 -3.41 10.44
CA VAL A 302 -24.25 -2.28 9.55
C VAL A 302 -23.62 -1.03 10.12
N LEU A 303 -22.66 -0.48 9.41
CA LEU A 303 -22.04 0.80 9.70
C LEU A 303 -22.96 1.90 9.16
N GLU A 304 -23.52 2.72 10.04
CA GLU A 304 -24.28 3.90 9.62
C GLU A 304 -23.35 5.12 9.46
N ASP A 305 -22.46 5.32 10.44
CA ASP A 305 -21.50 6.41 10.48
C ASP A 305 -20.07 5.87 10.69
N PRO A 306 -19.16 6.05 9.71
CA PRO A 306 -17.75 5.70 9.85
C PRO A 306 -17.06 6.31 11.08
N ALA A 307 -17.45 7.52 11.51
CA ALA A 307 -16.87 8.17 12.68
C ALA A 307 -17.25 7.44 13.97
N VAL A 308 -18.51 7.06 14.12
CA VAL A 308 -19.01 6.27 15.26
C VAL A 308 -18.35 4.89 15.28
N PHE A 309 -18.31 4.20 14.14
CA PHE A 309 -17.64 2.89 14.02
C PHE A 309 -16.18 2.95 14.45
N LYS A 310 -15.42 3.94 13.97
CA LYS A 310 -14.01 4.14 14.35
C LYS A 310 -13.80 4.45 15.83
N ALA A 311 -14.79 5.09 16.48
CA ALA A 311 -14.72 5.43 17.90
C ALA A 311 -15.13 4.27 18.82
N SER A 312 -16.00 3.37 18.35
CA SER A 312 -16.50 2.22 19.11
C SER A 312 -15.61 0.98 19.02
N HIS A 313 -14.68 0.92 18.06
CA HIS A 313 -13.84 -0.24 17.82
C HIS A 313 -12.38 -0.06 18.26
N PRO A 314 -11.69 -1.16 18.63
CA PRO A 314 -10.28 -1.11 18.93
C PRO A 314 -9.45 -0.70 17.72
N LEU A 315 -8.29 -0.09 18.00
CA LEU A 315 -7.33 0.33 17.00
C LEU A 315 -6.10 -0.57 17.09
N LEU A 316 -5.65 -1.10 15.96
CA LEU A 316 -4.46 -1.94 15.88
C LEU A 316 -3.22 -1.18 16.37
N PRO A 317 -2.28 -1.87 17.03
CA PRO A 317 -1.07 -1.25 17.53
C PRO A 317 -0.19 -0.78 16.37
N LEU A 318 0.57 0.29 16.61
CA LEU A 318 1.62 0.70 15.69
C LEU A 318 2.87 -0.15 15.91
N PRO A 319 3.63 -0.47 14.85
CA PRO A 319 4.88 -1.17 14.99
C PRO A 319 5.89 -0.31 15.78
N PRO A 320 6.85 -0.94 16.48
CA PRO A 320 7.92 -0.21 17.15
C PRO A 320 8.74 0.56 16.11
N ILE A 321 9.05 1.82 16.43
CA ILE A 321 9.86 2.67 15.56
C ILE A 321 11.33 2.34 15.83
N PRO A 322 12.13 2.04 14.79
CA PRO A 322 13.55 1.82 14.96
C PRO A 322 14.23 3.05 15.58
N ALA A 323 15.17 2.82 16.49
CA ALA A 323 16.00 3.89 17.02
C ALA A 323 16.89 4.44 15.90
N LEU A 324 16.56 5.62 15.38
CA LEU A 324 17.41 6.30 14.40
C LEU A 324 18.61 6.93 15.11
N ARG A 325 19.77 6.86 14.47
CA ARG A 325 20.97 7.55 14.95
C ARG A 325 20.68 9.05 14.96
N THR A 326 20.89 9.70 16.10
CA THR A 326 20.88 11.16 16.20
C THR A 326 22.19 11.68 15.61
N VAL A 327 22.08 12.41 14.51
CA VAL A 327 23.20 13.02 13.79
C VAL A 327 23.07 14.53 13.95
N SER A 328 24.14 15.21 14.33
CA SER A 328 24.12 16.66 14.50
C SER A 328 24.58 17.28 13.18
N LEU A 329 23.65 17.94 12.48
CA LEU A 329 23.88 18.56 11.17
C LEU A 329 25.11 19.50 11.11
N ALA A 330 25.52 20.06 12.25
CA ALA A 330 26.69 20.96 12.33
C ALA A 330 28.03 20.21 12.42
N SER A 331 28.09 19.08 13.12
CA SER A 331 29.33 18.32 13.33
C SER A 331 29.65 17.39 12.16
N ASP A 332 28.62 16.87 11.49
CA ASP A 332 28.79 15.83 10.48
C ASP A 332 29.05 16.40 9.07
N VAL A 333 28.72 17.67 8.80
CA VAL A 333 29.18 18.36 7.58
C VAL A 333 30.68 18.55 7.57
N GLN A 334 31.29 18.81 8.73
CA GLN A 334 32.74 18.90 8.85
C GLN A 334 33.42 17.53 8.67
N ALA A 335 32.79 16.46 9.16
CA ALA A 335 33.30 15.09 8.99
C ALA A 335 33.15 14.57 7.55
N ALA A 336 31.99 14.79 6.90
CA ALA A 336 31.75 14.38 5.53
C ALA A 336 32.61 15.16 4.51
N ALA A 337 32.87 16.45 4.79
CA ALA A 337 33.81 17.24 3.99
C ALA A 337 35.27 16.78 4.15
N ALA A 338 35.65 16.23 5.32
CA ALA A 338 36.97 15.67 5.55
C ALA A 338 37.19 14.32 4.85
N ASP A 339 36.16 13.48 4.80
CA ASP A 339 36.22 12.16 4.15
C ASP A 339 36.25 12.28 2.61
N ALA A 340 35.56 13.27 2.04
CA ALA A 340 35.63 13.60 0.62
C ALA A 340 36.99 14.16 0.16
N GLY A 341 37.85 14.61 1.09
CA GLY A 341 39.21 15.06 0.82
C GLY A 341 40.26 13.95 0.87
N GLY A 342 39.86 12.70 1.16
CA GLY A 342 40.73 11.63 1.64
C GLY A 342 40.97 10.45 0.70
N THR A 343 40.77 10.54 -0.62
CA THR A 343 41.28 9.50 -1.55
C THR A 343 41.68 10.08 -2.89
N SER A 344 42.94 10.50 -3.01
CA SER A 344 43.65 10.51 -4.30
C SER A 344 44.80 9.50 -4.22
N SER A 345 44.53 8.23 -4.52
CA SER A 345 45.57 7.31 -4.99
C SER A 345 45.19 6.84 -6.38
N SER A 346 46.06 7.19 -7.32
CA SER A 346 46.03 6.84 -8.72
C SER A 346 45.97 5.33 -8.92
N ASP A 347 44.91 4.84 -9.57
CA ASP A 347 44.99 3.64 -10.39
C ASP A 347 44.21 3.88 -11.69
N LYS A 348 44.97 4.06 -12.77
CA LYS A 348 44.47 4.26 -14.12
C LYS A 348 44.66 2.91 -14.85
N PRO A 349 43.62 2.28 -15.41
CA PRO A 349 43.80 1.04 -16.17
C PRO A 349 44.56 1.31 -17.49
N PRO A 350 45.34 0.33 -17.99
CA PRO A 350 46.21 0.55 -19.15
C PRO A 350 45.41 0.62 -20.45
N VAL A 351 45.81 1.56 -21.30
CA VAL A 351 45.36 1.74 -22.69
C VAL A 351 46.20 0.82 -23.58
N ALA A 352 45.55 0.00 -24.40
CA ALA A 352 46.21 -0.81 -25.43
C ALA A 352 46.57 0.05 -26.67
N PRO A 353 47.69 -0.23 -27.37
CA PRO A 353 48.13 0.59 -28.50
C PRO A 353 47.35 0.26 -29.77
N GLY A 354 47.17 1.28 -30.61
CA GLY A 354 46.59 1.16 -31.95
C GLY A 354 47.58 0.62 -32.99
N GLU A 355 47.03 0.11 -34.08
CA GLU A 355 47.71 -0.07 -35.36
C GLU A 355 46.96 0.75 -36.43
N ASP A 356 47.75 1.49 -37.20
CA ASP A 356 47.38 2.43 -38.25
C ASP A 356 47.20 1.75 -39.64
N ASP A 357 46.57 2.52 -40.54
CA ASP A 357 46.67 2.54 -42.02
C ASP A 357 45.78 1.64 -42.91
N ALA A 358 44.60 2.21 -43.28
CA ALA A 358 44.14 2.71 -44.61
C ALA A 358 44.50 1.97 -45.95
N PRO A 359 43.90 2.29 -47.14
CA PRO A 359 42.87 3.31 -47.47
C PRO A 359 41.73 2.89 -48.45
N GLY A 360 40.68 3.74 -48.51
CA GLY A 360 40.02 4.24 -49.75
C GLY A 360 39.02 3.36 -50.53
N ASP A 361 37.74 3.74 -50.57
CA ASP A 361 37.14 4.42 -51.75
C ASP A 361 35.62 4.71 -51.63
N ALA A 362 35.28 5.98 -51.94
CA ALA A 362 34.16 6.53 -52.73
C ALA A 362 32.68 6.09 -52.61
N LYS A 363 31.82 7.13 -52.39
CA LYS A 363 30.47 7.41 -52.99
C LYS A 363 29.30 6.51 -52.51
N SER A 364 28.04 6.92 -52.40
CA SER A 364 27.26 8.14 -52.69
C SER A 364 25.85 7.98 -52.08
N SER A 365 25.24 9.12 -51.72
CA SER A 365 23.80 9.50 -51.73
C SER A 365 22.66 8.48 -51.85
N ASP A 366 21.58 8.82 -51.12
CA ASP A 366 20.14 8.58 -51.33
C ASP A 366 19.58 7.17 -51.06
N ASN A 367 18.80 7.02 -49.97
CA ASN A 367 17.33 7.12 -49.98
C ASN A 367 16.74 7.13 -48.56
#